data_AF-X5IED2-F1
#
_entry.id   AF-X5IED2-F1
#
_cell.length_a   1.000
_cell.length_b   1.000
_cell.length_c   1.000
_cell.angle_alpha   90.00
_cell.angle_beta   90.00
_cell.angle_gamma   90.00
#
_symmetry.space_group_name_H-M   'P 1'
#
loop_
_entity.id
_entity.type
_entity.pdbx_description
1 polymer ?
#
loop_
_entity_poly.entity_id
_entity_poly.type
_entity_poly.pdbx_seq_one_letter_code
_entity_poly.pdbx_strand_id
1 'polypeptide(L)'
;MTKQGFLNLYQVKTRDVSNLSEYETMLYIYNFIHFLRNYIDDFKIIAMNFPVNTVKQQEYLNKKLEETDNQKYIGFLEEKLNELKFLETHRNNKEFFLMVFMKNEVDKENLLNKLNHMQNVSITLKNINLEKKMKILFKLNNMNTKLM
;
A
#
# COMPACT_ATOMS: atom_id res chain seq x y z
N MET A 1 18.87 -11.65 6.89
CA MET A 1 20.06 -10.76 6.87
C MET A 1 20.64 -10.79 5.47
N THR A 2 20.77 -9.64 4.80
CA THR A 2 21.61 -9.60 3.59
C THR A 2 23.07 -9.44 4.02
N LYS A 3 24.03 -9.90 3.22
CA LYS A 3 25.46 -9.84 3.58
C LYS A 3 26.00 -8.40 3.76
N GLN A 4 25.22 -7.37 3.45
CA GLN A 4 25.67 -5.97 3.35
C GLN A 4 24.76 -4.96 4.09
N GLY A 5 23.66 -5.40 4.71
CA GLY A 5 22.75 -4.51 5.45
C GLY A 5 21.32 -5.05 5.62
N PHE A 6 20.43 -4.15 6.03
CA PHE A 6 19.01 -4.39 6.26
C PHE A 6 18.17 -3.53 5.32
N LEU A 7 17.05 -4.09 4.85
CA LEU A 7 16.06 -3.42 4.02
C LEU A 7 14.73 -3.44 4.75
N ASN A 8 14.04 -2.30 4.78
CA ASN A 8 12.65 -2.25 5.18
C ASN A 8 11.78 -1.58 4.11
N LEU A 9 10.50 -1.96 4.10
CA LEU A 9 9.50 -1.53 3.13
C LEU A 9 8.30 -0.96 3.89
N TYR A 10 7.91 0.25 3.53
CA TYR A 10 6.68 0.90 3.98
C TYR A 10 5.77 1.17 2.81
N GLN A 11 4.45 1.10 3.02
CA GLN A 11 3.48 1.47 2.00
C GLN A 11 3.18 2.96 2.16
N VAL A 12 3.31 3.72 1.06
CA VAL A 12 2.93 5.13 1.06
C VAL A 12 1.42 5.22 0.90
N LYS A 13 0.75 5.92 1.81
CA LYS A 13 -0.68 6.20 1.67
C LYS A 13 -0.86 7.16 0.50
N THR A 14 -1.57 6.71 -0.51
CA THR A 14 -1.92 7.54 -1.67
C THR A 14 -3.18 8.36 -1.38
N ARG A 15 -3.31 9.46 -2.14
CA ARG A 15 -4.53 10.26 -2.22
C ARG A 15 -4.88 10.42 -3.69
N ASP A 16 -6.16 10.60 -3.95
CA ASP A 16 -6.65 10.96 -5.27
C ASP A 16 -6.18 12.38 -5.60
N VAL A 17 -5.25 12.49 -6.55
CA VAL A 17 -4.67 13.76 -6.99
C VAL A 17 -5.60 14.53 -7.93
N SER A 18 -6.57 13.87 -8.57
CA SER A 18 -7.48 14.50 -9.52
C SER A 18 -8.53 15.38 -8.85
N ASN A 19 -8.80 15.12 -7.57
CA ASN A 19 -9.80 15.83 -6.77
C ASN A 19 -9.17 16.82 -5.78
N LEU A 20 -7.90 17.20 -5.96
CA LEU A 20 -7.24 18.19 -5.11
C LEU A 20 -7.50 19.61 -5.61
N SER A 21 -7.76 20.52 -4.67
CA SER A 21 -7.69 21.96 -4.95
C SER A 21 -6.26 22.40 -5.25
N GLU A 22 -6.09 23.58 -5.85
CA GLU A 22 -4.77 24.16 -6.11
C GLU A 22 -3.97 24.36 -4.81
N TYR A 23 -4.64 24.85 -3.76
CA TYR A 23 -4.04 25.01 -2.44
C TYR A 23 -3.55 23.67 -1.86
N GLU A 24 -4.39 22.63 -1.90
CA GLU A 24 -3.98 21.30 -1.43
C GLU A 24 -2.83 20.76 -2.27
N THR A 25 -2.85 20.94 -3.59
CA THR A 25 -1.77 20.51 -4.47
C THR A 25 -0.44 21.14 -4.06
N MET A 26 -0.43 22.46 -3.85
CA MET A 26 0.77 23.18 -3.38
C MET A 26 1.22 22.70 -2.01
N LEU A 27 0.30 22.51 -1.08
CA LEU A 27 0.61 21.95 0.24
C LEU A 27 1.31 20.59 0.12
N TYR A 28 0.80 19.70 -0.74
CA TYR A 28 1.40 18.38 -0.95
C TYR A 28 2.81 18.49 -1.58
N ILE A 29 2.98 19.35 -2.57
CA ILE A 29 4.29 19.61 -3.19
C ILE A 29 5.30 20.11 -2.16
N TYR A 30 4.96 21.13 -1.36
CA TYR A 30 5.89 21.68 -0.37
C TYR A 30 6.24 20.68 0.72
N ASN A 31 5.27 19.89 1.19
CA ASN A 31 5.53 18.84 2.17
C ASN A 31 6.41 17.72 1.60
N PHE A 32 6.26 17.39 0.32
CA PHE A 32 7.13 16.41 -0.34
C PHE A 32 8.55 16.97 -0.52
N ILE A 33 8.69 18.23 -0.94
CA ILE A 33 9.99 18.93 -1.01
C ILE A 33 10.65 18.97 0.38
N HIS A 34 9.88 19.26 1.43
CA HIS A 34 10.39 19.25 2.80
C HIS A 34 10.93 17.86 3.18
N PHE A 35 10.19 16.79 2.86
CA PHE A 35 10.69 15.43 3.07
C PHE A 35 12.01 15.18 2.32
N LEU A 36 12.07 15.50 1.02
CA LEU A 36 13.26 15.28 0.20
C LEU A 36 14.49 16.05 0.69
N ARG A 37 14.30 17.24 1.28
CA ARG A 37 15.39 18.06 1.81
C ARG A 37 15.90 17.59 3.17
N ASN A 38 15.01 17.05 4.01
CA ASN A 38 15.33 16.71 5.40
C ASN A 38 15.68 15.22 5.58
N TYR A 39 15.19 14.35 4.71
CA TYR A 39 15.54 12.94 4.71
C TYR A 39 16.79 12.70 3.87
N ILE A 40 17.94 12.61 4.54
CA ILE A 40 19.27 12.55 3.92
C ILE A 40 19.72 11.10 3.65
N ASP A 41 19.11 10.14 4.35
CA ASP A 41 19.45 8.71 4.22
C ASP A 41 18.97 8.15 2.86
N ASP A 42 19.62 7.09 2.37
CA ASP A 42 19.26 6.49 1.08
C ASP A 42 17.85 5.86 1.13
N PHE A 43 17.01 6.23 0.17
CA PHE A 43 15.70 5.61 -0.02
C PHE A 43 15.38 5.41 -1.50
N LYS A 44 14.39 4.55 -1.75
CA LYS A 44 13.83 4.35 -3.08
C LYS A 44 12.30 4.30 -3.01
N ILE A 45 11.63 5.07 -3.86
CA ILE A 45 10.19 4.93 -4.06
C ILE A 45 9.94 3.99 -5.23
N ILE A 46 9.14 2.96 -5.02
CA ILE A 46 8.71 2.03 -6.07
C ILE A 46 7.19 2.10 -6.22
N ALA A 47 6.73 1.98 -7.46
CA ALA A 47 5.30 1.90 -7.78
C ALA A 47 5.01 0.54 -8.41
N MET A 48 3.94 -0.12 -7.96
CA MET A 48 3.57 -1.45 -8.42
C MET A 48 2.05 -1.57 -8.51
N ASN A 49 1.60 -2.36 -9.49
CA ASN A 49 0.19 -2.68 -9.63
C ASN A 49 -0.11 -3.94 -8.80
N PHE A 50 -0.99 -3.79 -7.81
CA PHE A 50 -1.51 -4.89 -6.99
C PHE A 50 -2.97 -5.16 -7.33
N PRO A 51 -3.43 -6.43 -7.33
CA PRO A 51 -4.85 -6.75 -7.42
C PRO A 51 -5.67 -5.97 -6.39
N VAL A 52 -6.89 -5.55 -6.78
CA VAL A 52 -7.78 -4.85 -5.85
C VAL A 52 -8.19 -5.81 -4.72
N ASN A 53 -7.81 -5.50 -3.48
CA ASN A 53 -8.26 -6.27 -2.33
C ASN A 53 -9.72 -5.93 -1.99
N THR A 54 -10.61 -6.90 -2.22
CA THR A 54 -12.04 -6.78 -1.87
C THR A 54 -12.46 -7.75 -0.76
N VAL A 55 -11.50 -8.41 -0.08
CA VAL A 55 -11.76 -9.49 0.88
C VAL A 55 -12.72 -9.07 1.99
N LYS A 56 -12.52 -7.89 2.60
CA LYS A 56 -13.39 -7.40 3.68
C LYS A 56 -14.84 -7.18 3.22
N GLN A 57 -15.00 -6.67 1.99
CA GLN A 57 -16.31 -6.44 1.39
C GLN A 57 -16.98 -7.79 1.07
N GLN A 58 -16.22 -8.76 0.55
CA GLN A 58 -16.71 -10.11 0.31
C GLN A 58 -17.15 -10.81 1.61
N GLU A 59 -16.33 -10.75 2.67
CA GLU A 59 -16.65 -11.30 4.00
C GLU A 59 -17.95 -10.69 4.57
N TYR A 60 -18.12 -9.37 4.45
CA TYR A 60 -19.34 -8.70 4.88
C TYR A 60 -20.58 -9.19 4.11
N LEU A 61 -20.48 -9.31 2.78
CA LEU A 61 -21.59 -9.79 1.97
C LEU A 61 -21.92 -11.27 2.23
N ASN A 62 -20.90 -12.11 2.41
CA ASN A 62 -21.08 -13.52 2.79
C ASN A 62 -21.83 -13.64 4.12
N LYS A 63 -21.44 -12.85 5.13
CA LYS A 63 -22.17 -12.81 6.40
C LYS A 63 -23.63 -12.39 6.22
N LYS A 64 -23.91 -11.43 5.33
CA LYS A 64 -25.28 -10.99 5.02
C LYS A 64 -26.10 -12.06 4.30
N LEU A 65 -25.46 -12.86 3.44
CA LEU A 65 -26.08 -14.01 2.78
C LEU A 65 -26.46 -15.10 3.79
N GLU A 66 -25.61 -15.36 4.79
CA GLU A 66 -25.89 -16.34 5.85
C GLU A 66 -27.04 -15.91 6.78
N GLU A 67 -27.24 -14.60 6.96
CA GLU A 67 -28.23 -14.04 7.89
C GLU A 67 -29.64 -13.83 7.28
N THR A 68 -29.82 -13.99 5.96
CA THR A 68 -31.06 -13.58 5.28
C THR A 68 -31.79 -14.72 4.57
N ASP A 69 -33.10 -14.80 4.79
CA ASP A 69 -33.99 -15.76 4.11
C ASP A 69 -34.71 -15.15 2.89
N ASN A 70 -34.49 -13.85 2.61
CA ASN A 70 -35.17 -13.15 1.54
C ASN A 70 -34.53 -13.46 0.19
N GLN A 71 -35.16 -14.33 -0.61
CA GLN A 71 -34.66 -14.77 -1.92
C GLN A 71 -34.31 -13.64 -2.90
N LYS A 72 -35.07 -12.55 -2.94
CA LYS A 72 -34.73 -11.41 -3.82
C LYS A 72 -33.46 -10.71 -3.36
N TYR A 73 -33.31 -10.56 -2.05
CA TYR A 73 -32.13 -9.92 -1.46
C TYR A 73 -30.88 -10.78 -1.64
N ILE A 74 -31.01 -12.11 -1.50
CA ILE A 74 -29.94 -13.07 -1.79
C ILE A 74 -29.39 -12.86 -3.21
N GLY A 75 -30.26 -12.79 -4.22
CA GLY A 75 -29.82 -12.58 -5.61
C GLY A 75 -29.00 -11.31 -5.81
N PHE A 76 -29.40 -10.20 -5.18
CA PHE A 76 -28.62 -8.95 -5.23
C PHE A 76 -27.26 -9.06 -4.52
N LEU A 77 -27.21 -9.76 -3.37
CA LEU A 77 -25.97 -9.96 -2.62
C LEU A 77 -24.98 -10.85 -3.39
N GLU A 78 -25.46 -11.90 -4.03
CA GLU A 78 -24.64 -12.79 -4.89
C GLU A 78 -24.08 -12.05 -6.11
N GLU A 79 -24.91 -11.23 -6.77
CA GLU A 79 -24.46 -10.40 -7.89
C GLU A 79 -23.33 -9.45 -7.47
N LYS A 80 -23.51 -8.76 -6.34
CA LYS A 80 -22.48 -7.87 -5.77
C LYS A 80 -21.21 -8.61 -5.36
N LEU A 81 -21.34 -9.81 -4.80
CA LEU A 81 -20.19 -10.64 -4.46
C LEU A 81 -19.41 -11.05 -5.72
N ASN A 82 -20.10 -11.41 -6.80
CA ASN A 82 -19.48 -11.76 -8.08
C ASN A 82 -18.78 -10.56 -8.72
N GLU A 83 -19.38 -9.36 -8.66
CA GLU A 83 -18.72 -8.12 -9.08
C GLU A 83 -17.40 -7.89 -8.32
N LEU A 84 -17.38 -8.07 -7.00
CA LEU A 84 -16.16 -7.87 -6.19
C LEU A 84 -15.05 -8.87 -6.52
N LYS A 85 -15.40 -10.14 -6.77
CA LYS A 85 -14.45 -11.19 -7.22
C LYS A 85 -13.92 -10.90 -8.63
N PHE A 86 -14.78 -10.39 -9.51
CA PHE A 86 -14.38 -9.97 -10.85
C PHE A 86 -13.40 -8.78 -10.78
N LEU A 87 -13.66 -7.80 -9.92
CA LEU A 87 -12.77 -6.65 -9.73
C LEU A 87 -11.39 -7.08 -9.21
N GLU A 88 -11.32 -7.99 -8.24
CA GLU A 88 -10.05 -8.49 -7.69
C GLU A 88 -9.19 -9.19 -8.76
N THR A 89 -9.82 -9.84 -9.74
CA THR A 89 -9.12 -10.56 -10.83
C THR A 89 -8.77 -9.69 -12.04
N HIS A 90 -9.52 -8.63 -12.30
CA HIS A 90 -9.41 -7.84 -13.54
C HIS A 90 -8.92 -6.39 -13.33
N ARG A 91 -8.98 -5.88 -12.10
CA ARG A 91 -8.50 -4.53 -11.76
C ARG A 91 -7.29 -4.61 -10.86
N ASN A 92 -6.36 -3.68 -11.09
CA ASN A 92 -5.23 -3.46 -10.22
C ASN A 92 -5.24 -2.03 -9.69
N ASN A 93 -4.84 -1.88 -8.44
CA ASN A 93 -4.52 -0.61 -7.82
C ASN A 93 -3.02 -0.33 -7.96
N LYS A 94 -2.68 0.92 -8.32
CA LYS A 94 -1.31 1.39 -8.28
C LYS A 94 -0.94 1.75 -6.85
N GLU A 95 -0.11 0.91 -6.24
CA GLU A 95 0.40 1.12 -4.89
C GLU A 95 1.85 1.64 -4.94
N PHE A 96 2.22 2.41 -3.93
CA PHE A 96 3.56 3.00 -3.80
C PHE A 96 4.21 2.52 -2.51
N PHE A 97 5.50 2.23 -2.58
CA PHE A 97 6.28 1.76 -1.44
C PHE A 97 7.57 2.54 -1.30
N LEU A 98 7.93 2.84 -0.07
CA LEU A 98 9.21 3.41 0.31
C LEU A 98 10.13 2.29 0.79
N MET A 99 11.22 2.07 0.07
CA MET A 99 12.33 1.22 0.47
C MET A 99 13.35 2.07 1.22
N VAL A 100 13.77 1.60 2.40
CA VAL A 100 14.81 2.25 3.19
C VAL A 100 15.89 1.25 3.56
N PHE A 101 17.14 1.72 3.59
CA PHE A 101 18.32 0.89 3.74
C PHE A 101 19.06 1.23 5.03
N MET A 102 19.52 0.21 5.75
CA MET A 102 20.21 0.35 7.04
C MET A 102 21.44 -0.55 7.07
N LYS A 103 22.50 -0.17 7.80
CA LYS A 103 23.72 -0.99 7.89
C LYS A 103 23.61 -2.02 9.01
N ASN A 104 23.07 -1.66 10.16
CA ASN A 104 22.91 -2.54 11.33
C ASN A 104 21.54 -2.36 12.03
N GLU A 105 21.24 -3.20 13.03
CA GLU A 105 19.98 -3.12 13.79
C GLU A 105 19.87 -1.86 14.67
N VAL A 106 20.99 -1.24 15.08
CA VAL A 106 20.95 0.03 15.84
C VAL A 106 20.49 1.18 14.95
N ASP A 107 20.93 1.19 13.69
CA ASP A 107 20.50 2.17 12.69
C ASP A 107 19.00 2.07 12.41
N LYS A 108 18.39 0.89 12.60
CA LYS A 108 16.96 0.66 12.33
C LYS A 108 16.06 1.42 13.29
N GLU A 109 16.35 1.42 14.59
CA GLU A 109 15.55 2.17 15.57
C GLU A 109 15.66 3.67 15.34
N ASN A 110 16.88 4.16 15.10
CA ASN A 110 17.13 5.56 14.75
C ASN A 110 16.42 5.97 13.46
N LEU A 111 16.43 5.10 12.45
CA LEU A 111 15.74 5.34 11.18
C LEU A 111 14.21 5.36 11.36
N LEU A 112 13.65 4.46 12.16
CA LEU A 112 12.23 4.44 12.49
C LEU A 112 11.80 5.75 13.16
N ASN A 113 12.58 6.21 14.13
CA ASN A 113 12.32 7.48 14.82
C ASN A 113 12.40 8.66 13.84
N LYS A 114 13.46 8.75 13.03
CA LYS A 114 13.58 9.75 11.96
C LYS A 114 12.40 9.73 11.01
N LEU A 115 12.04 8.55 10.48
CA LEU A 115 10.93 8.41 9.54
C LEU A 115 9.61 8.86 10.17
N ASN A 116 9.34 8.47 11.41
CA ASN A 116 8.13 8.89 12.14
C ASN A 116 8.07 10.40 12.34
N HIS A 117 9.20 11.05 12.65
CA HIS A 117 9.26 12.52 12.77
C HIS A 117 9.11 13.23 11.43
N MET A 118 9.54 12.61 10.33
CA MET A 118 9.49 13.19 8.98
C MET A 118 8.18 12.89 8.24
N GLN A 119 7.29 12.06 8.80
CA GLN A 119 5.98 11.82 8.20
C GLN A 119 5.17 13.10 8.13
N ASN A 120 4.57 13.35 6.98
CA ASN A 120 3.71 14.49 6.76
C ASN A 120 2.53 14.09 5.86
N VAL A 121 1.72 15.09 5.48
CA VAL A 121 0.53 14.87 4.67
C VAL A 121 0.84 14.24 3.30
N SER A 122 2.04 14.47 2.74
CA SER A 122 2.47 13.94 1.45
C SER A 122 3.12 12.57 1.53
N ILE A 123 3.82 12.29 2.63
CA ILE A 123 4.42 10.98 2.90
C ILE A 123 3.93 10.46 4.25
N THR A 124 2.77 9.81 4.19
CA THR A 124 2.26 9.01 5.30
C THR A 124 2.62 7.55 5.06
N LEU A 125 3.38 6.96 5.99
CA LEU A 125 3.91 5.60 5.86
C LEU A 125 3.08 4.62 6.67
N LYS A 126 2.69 3.52 6.03
CA LYS A 126 2.02 2.38 6.67
C LYS A 126 2.96 1.21 6.75
N ASN A 127 2.98 0.55 7.92
CA ASN A 127 3.66 -0.73 8.07
C ASN A 127 2.98 -1.78 7.20
N ILE A 128 3.82 -2.65 6.62
CA ILE A 128 3.39 -3.77 5.80
C ILE A 128 3.75 -5.06 6.52
N ASN A 129 2.88 -6.08 6.45
CA ASN A 129 3.19 -7.41 6.96
C ASN A 129 4.35 -8.07 6.18
N LEU A 130 4.95 -9.10 6.77
CA LEU A 130 6.09 -9.78 6.15
C LEU A 130 5.71 -10.42 4.80
N GLU A 131 4.52 -11.00 4.69
CA GLU A 131 4.05 -11.67 3.48
C GLU A 131 4.02 -10.71 2.28
N LYS A 132 3.41 -9.53 2.43
CA LYS A 132 3.35 -8.54 1.34
C LYS A 132 4.74 -7.97 1.03
N LYS A 133 5.63 -7.82 2.01
CA LYS A 133 7.05 -7.48 1.74
C LYS A 133 7.73 -8.54 0.87
N MET A 134 7.52 -9.82 1.17
CA MET A 134 8.06 -10.92 0.37
C MET A 134 7.47 -10.92 -1.04
N LYS A 135 6.17 -10.69 -1.22
CA LYS A 135 5.53 -10.56 -2.54
C LYS A 135 6.14 -9.42 -3.37
N ILE A 136 6.36 -8.25 -2.75
CA ILE A 136 7.01 -7.10 -3.39
C ILE A 136 8.40 -7.48 -3.88
N LEU A 137 9.24 -8.04 -2.99
CA LEU A 137 10.61 -8.44 -3.33
C LEU A 137 10.63 -9.53 -4.40
N PHE A 138 9.74 -10.51 -4.32
CA PHE A 138 9.62 -11.57 -5.31
C PHE A 138 9.32 -11.00 -6.69
N LYS A 139 8.32 -10.12 -6.80
CA LYS A 139 7.95 -9.50 -8.08
C LYS A 139 9.03 -8.58 -8.64
N LEU A 140 9.75 -7.83 -7.80
CA LEU A 140 10.88 -7.00 -8.24
C LEU A 140 12.01 -7.83 -8.86
N ASN A 141 12.27 -9.02 -8.30
CA ASN A 141 13.29 -9.94 -8.82
C ASN A 141 12.78 -10.87 -9.92
N ASN A 142 11.46 -10.93 -10.14
CA ASN A 142 10.81 -11.78 -11.14
C ASN A 142 9.76 -10.98 -11.91
N MET A 143 10.19 -9.97 -12.66
CA MET A 143 9.28 -8.99 -13.29
C MET A 143 8.21 -9.63 -14.20
N ASN A 144 8.48 -10.80 -14.77
CA ASN A 144 7.55 -11.52 -15.64
C ASN A 144 6.46 -12.32 -14.90
N THR A 145 6.54 -12.47 -13.57
CA THR A 145 5.54 -13.22 -12.79
C THR A 145 4.29 -12.39 -12.53
N LYS A 146 3.09 -12.97 -12.57
CA LYS A 146 1.89 -12.27 -12.10
C LYS A 146 1.90 -12.22 -10.57
N LEU A 147 1.60 -11.06 -10.00
CA LEU A 147 1.29 -10.96 -8.57
C LEU A 147 -0.08 -11.62 -8.38
N MET A 148 -0.11 -12.78 -7.71
CA MET A 148 -1.33 -13.43 -7.23
C MET A 148 -1.58 -13.06 -5.77
#